data_AF-A0A496SJP2-F1
#
_entry.id   AF-A0A496SJP2-F1
#
_cell.length_a   1.000
_cell.length_b   1.000
_cell.length_c   1.000
_cell.angle_alpha   90.00
_cell.angle_beta   90.00
_cell.angle_gamma   90.00
#
_symmetry.space_group_name_H-M   'P 1'
#
loop_
_entity.id
_entity.type
_entity.pdbx_description
1 polymer ?
#
loop_
_entity_poly.entity_id
_entity_poly.type
_entity_poly.pdbx_seq_one_letter_code
_entity_poly.pdbx_strand_id
1 'polypeptide(L)'
;LGDKDPARYYDRTKLPARVRNDRGIFRLNIRKDGYLYLPRNAGPIVGYEIIDGYEVLKLDRYIKFYMNALPALKFDLLNVKYRLDVDLARKSMEIVENKNRLPRAFLVREARSVGFDEALREIKSGDFDYRSVALVESLGVARKTYSDSGTVEVLEKWDQGDVFEVSVPDSAFLVISEVWYPEWKVLLDGEETRFYPVDLTLMGVEIPPGRHRVELRFYPGSFYMGLKLTLLTLVLSVLLLLVSLRRERRRGS
;
A
#
# COMPACT_ATOMS: atom_id res chain seq x y z
N LEU A 1 -25.35 -19.48 22.95
CA LEU A 1 -24.30 -18.64 22.32
C LEU A 1 -23.14 -19.56 22.01
N GLY A 2 -23.15 -20.10 20.78
CA GLY A 2 -22.32 -21.24 20.40
C GLY A 2 -20.84 -20.88 20.34
N ASP A 3 -20.05 -21.80 20.86
CA ASP A 3 -18.60 -21.91 20.75
C ASP A 3 -18.12 -21.65 19.31
N LYS A 4 -17.71 -20.41 19.02
CA LYS A 4 -17.15 -20.01 17.72
C LYS A 4 -15.69 -19.72 17.94
N ASP A 5 -14.89 -20.77 17.97
CA ASP A 5 -13.44 -20.68 17.82
C ASP A 5 -13.11 -19.76 16.62
N PRO A 6 -12.50 -18.58 16.84
CA PRO A 6 -12.11 -17.67 15.77
C PRO A 6 -11.22 -18.35 14.73
N ALA A 7 -10.44 -19.37 15.12
CA ALA A 7 -9.55 -20.10 14.22
C ALA A 7 -10.31 -20.81 13.10
N ARG A 8 -11.56 -21.26 13.31
CA ARG A 8 -12.40 -21.87 12.25
C ARG A 8 -12.82 -20.88 11.16
N TYR A 9 -12.99 -19.60 11.50
CA TYR A 9 -13.39 -18.57 10.52
C TYR A 9 -12.20 -18.07 9.70
N TYR A 10 -11.03 -17.97 10.33
CA TYR A 10 -9.82 -17.44 9.73
C TYR A 10 -8.77 -18.50 9.38
N ASP A 11 -9.21 -19.75 9.20
CA ASP A 11 -8.33 -20.87 8.91
C ASP A 11 -7.58 -20.66 7.59
N ARG A 12 -6.27 -20.47 7.72
CA ARG A 12 -5.33 -20.29 6.60
C ARG A 12 -5.31 -21.50 5.67
N THR A 13 -5.69 -22.70 6.13
CA THR A 13 -5.76 -23.92 5.31
C THR A 13 -6.80 -23.85 4.19
N LYS A 14 -7.77 -22.93 4.28
CA LYS A 14 -8.75 -22.68 3.21
C LYS A 14 -8.12 -22.15 1.94
N LEU A 15 -6.95 -21.51 2.02
CA LEU A 15 -6.21 -21.06 0.84
C LEU A 15 -5.56 -22.26 0.11
N PRO A 16 -5.62 -22.32 -1.23
CA PRO A 16 -4.94 -23.37 -1.98
C PRO A 16 -3.45 -23.46 -1.65
N ALA A 17 -2.88 -24.67 -1.70
CA ALA A 17 -1.46 -24.90 -1.39
C ALA A 17 -0.52 -24.02 -2.21
N ARG A 18 -0.87 -23.75 -3.48
CA ARG A 18 -0.11 -22.81 -4.34
C ARG A 18 0.03 -21.41 -3.74
N VAL A 19 -0.99 -20.91 -3.05
CA VAL A 19 -0.95 -19.60 -2.38
C VAL A 19 -0.16 -19.70 -1.09
N ARG A 20 -0.43 -20.74 -0.28
CA ARG A 20 0.22 -20.98 1.02
C ARG A 20 1.74 -21.16 0.92
N ASN A 21 2.19 -21.78 -0.17
CA ASN A 21 3.60 -22.07 -0.40
C ASN A 21 4.33 -20.94 -1.16
N ASP A 22 3.60 -19.94 -1.65
CA ASP A 22 4.20 -18.81 -2.34
C ASP A 22 4.77 -17.81 -1.34
N ARG A 23 6.08 -17.59 -1.43
CA ARG A 23 6.85 -16.67 -0.59
C ARG A 23 7.10 -15.32 -1.26
N GLY A 24 6.60 -15.13 -2.48
CA GLY A 24 6.74 -13.88 -3.21
C GLY A 24 5.99 -12.73 -2.54
N ILE A 25 6.31 -11.51 -2.97
CA ILE A 25 5.61 -10.30 -2.55
C ILE A 25 4.45 -10.07 -3.52
N PHE A 26 3.23 -10.19 -3.00
CA PHE A 26 2.00 -9.99 -3.75
C PHE A 26 0.83 -9.66 -2.85
N ARG A 27 -0.24 -9.14 -3.48
CA ARG A 27 -1.56 -8.99 -2.87
C ARG A 27 -2.52 -10.09 -3.31
N LEU A 28 -3.56 -10.29 -2.50
CA LEU A 28 -4.68 -11.17 -2.75
C LEU A 28 -5.97 -10.36 -2.94
N ASN A 29 -6.76 -10.74 -3.94
CA ASN A 29 -8.16 -10.38 -4.01
C ASN A 29 -8.99 -11.60 -3.58
N ILE A 30 -9.86 -11.41 -2.60
CA ILE A 30 -10.66 -12.49 -2.00
C ILE A 30 -12.15 -12.28 -2.23
N ARG A 31 -12.51 -11.33 -3.11
CA ARG A 31 -13.88 -10.90 -3.37
C ARG A 31 -14.17 -10.74 -4.86
N LYS A 32 -15.31 -11.27 -5.29
CA LYS A 32 -15.87 -11.10 -6.64
C LYS A 32 -17.39 -11.17 -6.56
N ASP A 33 -18.10 -10.23 -7.18
CA ASP A 33 -19.58 -10.23 -7.33
C ASP A 33 -20.38 -10.49 -6.03
N GLY A 34 -19.90 -9.95 -4.90
CA GLY A 34 -20.52 -10.15 -3.58
C GLY A 34 -20.08 -11.40 -2.84
N TYR A 35 -19.44 -12.35 -3.52
CA TYR A 35 -18.83 -13.54 -2.92
C TYR A 35 -17.52 -13.19 -2.22
N LEU A 36 -17.26 -13.88 -1.11
CA LEU A 36 -16.09 -13.73 -0.26
C LEU A 36 -15.45 -15.10 -0.04
N TYR A 37 -14.17 -15.23 -0.38
CA TYR A 37 -13.42 -16.46 -0.13
C TYR A 37 -12.97 -16.58 1.33
N LEU A 38 -12.65 -15.44 1.95
CA LEU A 38 -12.32 -15.30 3.36
C LEU A 38 -13.16 -14.16 3.97
N PRO A 39 -13.34 -14.14 5.31
CA PRO A 39 -13.94 -12.99 5.97
C PRO A 39 -13.18 -11.68 5.66
N ARG A 40 -13.88 -10.54 5.77
CA ARG A 40 -13.23 -9.23 5.59
C ARG A 40 -12.13 -9.04 6.64
N ASN A 41 -11.06 -8.34 6.25
CA ASN A 41 -9.90 -8.06 7.10
C ASN A 41 -9.19 -9.32 7.61
N ALA A 42 -9.38 -10.49 6.97
CA ALA A 42 -8.67 -11.71 7.31
C ALA A 42 -7.17 -11.66 6.98
N GLY A 43 -6.73 -10.69 6.16
CA GLY A 43 -5.37 -10.56 5.63
C GLY A 43 -4.27 -10.70 6.67
N PRO A 44 -4.25 -9.86 7.73
CA PRO A 44 -3.26 -9.97 8.81
C PRO A 44 -3.25 -11.33 9.51
N ILE A 45 -4.42 -11.97 9.66
CA ILE A 45 -4.55 -13.28 10.31
C ILE A 45 -3.97 -14.38 9.42
N VAL A 46 -4.21 -14.30 8.11
CA VAL A 46 -3.66 -15.24 7.13
C VAL A 46 -2.29 -14.81 6.60
N GLY A 47 -1.67 -13.77 7.15
CA GLY A 47 -0.35 -13.27 6.73
C GLY A 47 -0.26 -12.91 5.25
N TYR A 48 -1.32 -12.35 4.66
CA TYR A 48 -1.34 -11.85 3.28
C TYR A 48 -1.93 -10.45 3.21
N GLU A 49 -1.36 -9.59 2.36
CA GLU A 49 -2.03 -8.36 1.99
C GLU A 49 -3.25 -8.66 1.13
N ILE A 50 -4.40 -8.14 1.55
CA ILE A 50 -5.63 -8.20 0.78
C ILE A 50 -5.98 -6.79 0.31
N ILE A 51 -6.43 -6.64 -0.93
CA ILE A 51 -6.90 -5.34 -1.45
C ILE A 51 -8.33 -5.01 -0.97
N ASP A 52 -8.99 -6.00 -0.36
CA ASP A 52 -10.38 -5.97 0.09
C ASP A 52 -10.43 -5.86 1.63
N GLY A 53 -11.32 -5.04 2.17
CA GLY A 53 -11.42 -4.87 3.62
C GLY A 53 -12.30 -3.71 4.03
N TYR A 54 -12.71 -3.70 5.29
CA TYR A 54 -13.28 -2.53 5.95
C TYR A 54 -12.17 -1.81 6.70
N GLU A 55 -11.75 -0.67 6.18
CA GLU A 55 -10.84 0.24 6.85
C GLU A 55 -11.53 1.60 6.88
N VAL A 56 -11.64 2.19 8.06
CA VAL A 56 -12.33 3.47 8.27
C VAL A 56 -11.52 4.64 7.69
N LEU A 57 -10.24 4.42 7.40
CA LEU A 57 -9.29 5.40 6.91
C LEU A 57 -8.97 5.25 5.41
N LYS A 58 -9.82 4.56 4.63
CA LYS A 58 -9.61 4.47 3.18
C LYS A 58 -9.66 5.85 2.56
N LEU A 59 -8.57 6.22 1.90
CA LEU A 59 -8.50 7.42 1.11
C LEU A 59 -9.55 7.40 -0.01
N ASP A 60 -10.21 8.54 -0.23
CA ASP A 60 -11.17 8.72 -1.33
C ASP A 60 -10.56 8.36 -2.68
N ARG A 61 -9.28 8.69 -2.92
CA ARG A 61 -8.55 8.28 -4.13
C ARG A 61 -8.48 6.77 -4.32
N TYR A 62 -8.22 6.01 -3.25
CA TYR A 62 -8.15 4.55 -3.32
C TYR A 62 -9.54 3.96 -3.58
N ILE A 63 -10.58 4.49 -2.93
CA ILE A 63 -11.97 4.06 -3.17
C ILE A 63 -12.36 4.31 -4.63
N LYS A 64 -12.08 5.52 -5.15
CA LYS A 64 -12.35 5.87 -6.54
C LYS A 64 -11.59 4.98 -7.51
N PHE A 65 -10.29 4.75 -7.29
CA PHE A 65 -9.51 3.80 -8.09
C PHE A 65 -10.15 2.40 -8.05
N TYR A 66 -10.34 1.85 -6.85
CA TYR A 66 -10.82 0.49 -6.66
C TYR A 66 -12.21 0.27 -7.27
N MET A 67 -13.12 1.26 -7.19
CA MET A 67 -14.48 1.13 -7.72
C MET A 67 -14.59 1.35 -9.22
N ASN A 68 -13.69 2.13 -9.80
CA ASN A 68 -13.83 2.60 -11.17
C ASN A 68 -12.81 2.03 -12.15
N ALA A 69 -11.66 1.53 -11.68
CA ALA A 69 -10.66 0.91 -12.53
C ALA A 69 -11.16 -0.39 -13.15
N LEU A 70 -10.81 -0.61 -14.41
CA LEU A 70 -11.03 -1.90 -15.08
C LEU A 70 -10.41 -3.04 -14.24
N PRO A 71 -11.09 -4.20 -14.10
CA PRO A 71 -10.60 -5.27 -13.22
C PRO A 71 -9.17 -5.75 -13.52
N ALA A 72 -8.81 -5.93 -14.80
CA ALA A 72 -7.47 -6.36 -15.19
C ALA A 72 -6.40 -5.33 -14.78
N LEU A 73 -6.57 -4.07 -15.20
CA LEU A 73 -5.69 -2.95 -14.84
C LEU A 73 -5.54 -2.80 -13.32
N LYS A 74 -6.64 -2.87 -12.59
CA LYS A 74 -6.67 -2.78 -11.12
C LYS A 74 -5.84 -3.86 -10.46
N PHE A 75 -6.03 -5.11 -10.85
CA PHE A 75 -5.29 -6.23 -10.28
C PHE A 75 -3.82 -6.20 -10.68
N ASP A 76 -3.52 -5.71 -11.88
CA ASP A 76 -2.15 -5.59 -12.34
C ASP A 76 -1.39 -4.51 -11.54
N LEU A 77 -1.93 -3.29 -11.48
CA LEU A 77 -1.33 -2.16 -10.76
C LEU A 77 -1.23 -2.39 -9.25
N LEU A 78 -2.19 -3.08 -8.64
CA LEU A 78 -2.16 -3.40 -7.20
C LEU A 78 -1.30 -4.63 -6.86
N ASN A 79 -0.52 -5.16 -7.81
CA ASN A 79 0.36 -6.32 -7.60
C ASN A 79 -0.42 -7.55 -7.08
N VAL A 80 -1.66 -7.73 -7.54
CA VAL A 80 -2.50 -8.86 -7.15
C VAL A 80 -2.07 -10.09 -7.92
N LYS A 81 -1.50 -11.08 -7.22
CA LYS A 81 -1.09 -12.36 -7.83
C LYS A 81 -2.19 -13.38 -7.85
N TYR A 82 -3.01 -13.44 -6.81
CA TYR A 82 -4.13 -14.37 -6.78
C TYR A 82 -5.44 -13.64 -6.49
N ARG A 83 -6.48 -14.01 -7.23
CA ARG A 83 -7.79 -13.39 -7.16
C ARG A 83 -8.89 -14.43 -7.07
N LEU A 84 -10.01 -14.07 -6.45
CA LEU A 84 -11.18 -14.91 -6.45
C LEU A 84 -11.81 -14.92 -7.84
N ASP A 85 -12.12 -16.12 -8.32
CA ASP A 85 -12.98 -16.36 -9.46
C ASP A 85 -14.20 -17.16 -9.01
N VAL A 86 -15.35 -16.81 -9.60
CA VAL A 86 -16.64 -17.39 -9.29
C VAL A 86 -17.27 -17.77 -10.63
N ASP A 87 -17.60 -19.04 -10.76
CA ASP A 87 -18.33 -19.62 -11.89
C ASP A 87 -19.71 -20.02 -11.40
N LEU A 88 -20.72 -19.21 -11.74
CA LEU A 88 -22.11 -19.43 -11.31
C LEU A 88 -22.73 -20.65 -11.99
N ALA A 89 -22.31 -20.98 -13.22
CA ALA A 89 -22.83 -22.13 -13.95
C ALA A 89 -22.33 -23.44 -13.32
N ARG A 90 -21.06 -23.48 -12.92
CA ARG A 90 -20.45 -24.63 -12.22
C ARG A 90 -20.64 -24.60 -10.70
N LYS A 91 -21.21 -23.53 -10.15
CA LYS A 91 -21.36 -23.27 -8.71
C LYS A 91 -20.03 -23.44 -7.95
N SER A 92 -18.93 -22.98 -8.56
CA SER A 92 -17.59 -23.11 -8.01
C SER A 92 -16.97 -21.75 -7.71
N MET A 93 -16.09 -21.75 -6.71
CA MET A 93 -15.26 -20.60 -6.33
C MET A 93 -13.81 -21.05 -6.23
N GLU A 94 -12.93 -20.37 -6.93
CA GLU A 94 -11.51 -20.73 -7.00
C GLU A 94 -10.61 -19.50 -6.89
N ILE A 95 -9.47 -19.66 -6.25
CA ILE A 95 -8.44 -18.62 -6.21
C ILE A 95 -7.52 -18.82 -7.40
N VAL A 96 -7.67 -18.03 -8.46
CA VAL A 96 -6.89 -18.14 -9.71
C VAL A 96 -5.69 -17.19 -9.72
N GLU A 97 -4.66 -17.51 -10.50
CA GLU A 97 -3.47 -16.67 -10.64
C GLU A 97 -3.67 -15.58 -11.70
N ASN A 98 -3.32 -14.34 -11.36
CA ASN A 98 -3.14 -13.24 -12.29
C ASN A 98 -1.68 -13.23 -12.79
N LYS A 99 -1.48 -13.78 -13.99
CA LYS A 99 -0.17 -13.85 -14.64
C LYS A 99 0.32 -12.49 -15.16
N ASN A 100 -0.59 -11.55 -15.35
CA ASN A 100 -0.29 -10.23 -15.90
C ASN A 100 0.05 -9.20 -14.83
N ARG A 101 0.12 -9.58 -13.54
CA ARG A 101 0.37 -8.61 -12.49
C ARG A 101 1.64 -7.79 -12.75
N LEU A 102 1.62 -6.52 -12.39
CA LEU A 102 2.86 -5.75 -12.30
C LEU A 102 3.57 -6.11 -10.98
N PRO A 103 4.91 -6.07 -10.94
CA PRO A 103 5.68 -6.25 -9.71
C PRO A 103 5.31 -5.19 -8.64
N ARG A 104 5.80 -5.39 -7.41
CA ARG A 104 5.57 -4.45 -6.30
C ARG A 104 6.08 -3.04 -6.60
N ALA A 105 7.18 -2.95 -7.35
CA ALA A 105 7.65 -1.72 -7.95
C ALA A 105 8.20 -2.02 -9.35
N PHE A 106 7.99 -1.11 -10.30
CA PHE A 106 8.34 -1.30 -11.71
C PHE A 106 8.69 0.03 -12.37
N LEU A 107 9.49 -0.02 -13.44
CA LEU A 107 9.89 1.15 -14.22
C LEU A 107 8.93 1.39 -15.38
N VAL A 108 8.73 2.65 -15.73
CA VAL A 108 7.94 3.07 -16.90
C VAL A 108 8.78 3.93 -17.84
N ARG A 109 8.41 3.96 -19.12
CA ARG A 109 9.08 4.75 -20.18
C ARG A 109 8.65 6.20 -20.19
N GLU A 110 7.46 6.49 -19.68
CA GLU A 110 6.87 7.82 -19.74
C GLU A 110 6.15 8.15 -18.43
N ALA A 111 6.36 9.36 -17.92
CA ALA A 111 5.48 9.98 -16.96
C ALA A 111 4.71 11.12 -17.65
N ARG A 112 3.39 11.06 -17.60
CA ARG A 112 2.51 12.10 -18.15
C ARG A 112 1.81 12.84 -17.03
N SER A 113 1.94 14.16 -17.00
CA SER A 113 1.29 14.98 -15.98
C SER A 113 -0.20 15.10 -16.30
N VAL A 114 -1.04 14.61 -15.39
CA VAL A 114 -2.51 14.69 -15.51
C VAL A 114 -3.14 15.13 -14.20
N GLY A 115 -4.32 15.73 -14.28
CA GLY A 115 -5.14 16.03 -13.11
C GLY A 115 -5.88 14.78 -12.60
N PHE A 116 -6.38 14.84 -11.37
CA PHE A 116 -7.10 13.73 -10.74
C PHE A 116 -8.28 13.20 -11.58
N ASP A 117 -9.13 14.11 -12.10
CA ASP A 117 -10.31 13.71 -12.88
C ASP A 117 -9.95 13.11 -14.24
N GLU A 118 -8.86 13.57 -14.84
CA GLU A 118 -8.33 13.00 -16.08
C GLU A 118 -7.76 11.60 -15.85
N ALA A 119 -6.92 11.44 -14.83
CA ALA A 119 -6.43 10.12 -14.41
C ALA A 119 -7.58 9.15 -14.14
N LEU A 120 -8.66 9.60 -13.48
CA LEU A 120 -9.83 8.76 -13.22
C LEU A 120 -10.54 8.33 -14.51
N ARG A 121 -10.67 9.23 -15.50
CA ARG A 121 -11.26 8.89 -16.80
C ARG A 121 -10.41 7.86 -17.54
N GLU A 122 -9.10 8.04 -17.55
CA GLU A 122 -8.19 7.12 -18.23
C GLU A 122 -8.17 5.74 -17.57
N ILE A 123 -8.10 5.67 -16.24
CA ILE A 123 -8.17 4.43 -15.46
C ILE A 123 -9.50 3.68 -15.67
N LYS A 124 -10.61 4.41 -15.89
CA LYS A 124 -11.91 3.83 -16.26
C LYS A 124 -11.91 3.25 -17.67
N SER A 125 -11.33 3.98 -18.63
CA SER A 125 -11.30 3.58 -20.04
C SER A 125 -10.31 2.44 -20.31
N GLY A 126 -9.17 2.42 -19.61
CA GLY A 126 -8.03 1.59 -19.95
C GLY A 126 -7.28 2.03 -21.21
N ASP A 127 -7.55 3.23 -21.74
CA ASP A 127 -7.03 3.71 -23.03
C ASP A 127 -5.59 4.25 -22.94
N PHE A 128 -4.73 3.58 -22.16
CA PHE A 128 -3.30 3.85 -22.10
C PHE A 128 -2.53 2.59 -21.70
N ASP A 129 -1.26 2.50 -22.11
CA ASP A 129 -0.38 1.41 -21.69
C ASP A 129 0.16 1.66 -20.28
N TYR A 130 -0.60 1.22 -19.27
CA TYR A 130 -0.24 1.34 -17.84
C TYR A 130 1.02 0.56 -17.44
N ARG A 131 1.65 -0.18 -18.36
CA ARG A 131 2.97 -0.80 -18.13
C ARG A 131 4.12 0.11 -18.51
N SER A 132 3.88 1.02 -19.45
CA SER A 132 4.91 1.89 -20.03
C SER A 132 4.69 3.37 -19.72
N VAL A 133 3.49 3.75 -19.31
CA VAL A 133 3.08 5.13 -19.03
C VAL A 133 2.49 5.24 -17.63
N ALA A 134 3.06 6.11 -16.80
CA ALA A 134 2.51 6.51 -15.51
C ALA A 134 1.73 7.84 -15.63
N LEU A 135 0.52 7.88 -15.07
CA LEU A 135 -0.28 9.09 -14.94
C LEU A 135 0.08 9.80 -13.64
N VAL A 136 0.80 10.91 -13.72
CA VAL A 136 1.44 11.55 -12.55
C VAL A 136 0.76 12.86 -12.21
N GLU A 137 0.41 13.05 -10.95
CA GLU A 137 -0.11 14.33 -10.48
C GLU A 137 1.06 15.32 -10.27
N SER A 138 0.97 16.50 -10.89
CA SER A 138 1.88 17.64 -10.65
C SER A 138 3.38 17.38 -10.92
N LEU A 139 3.71 16.72 -12.05
CA LEU A 139 5.10 16.46 -12.47
C LEU A 139 5.91 17.75 -12.69
N GLY A 140 5.24 18.85 -13.03
CA GLY A 140 5.87 20.16 -13.34
C GLY A 140 6.20 20.35 -14.82
N VAL A 141 6.12 19.28 -15.62
CA VAL A 141 6.17 19.28 -17.09
C VAL A 141 5.03 18.42 -17.62
N ALA A 142 4.55 18.69 -18.84
CA ALA A 142 3.41 17.94 -19.41
C ALA A 142 3.70 16.44 -19.56
N ARG A 143 4.94 16.10 -19.95
CA ARG A 143 5.42 14.74 -20.18
C ARG A 143 6.92 14.69 -20.00
N LYS A 144 7.44 13.56 -19.51
CA LYS A 144 8.86 13.24 -19.47
C LYS A 144 9.08 11.77 -19.81
N THR A 145 10.12 11.49 -20.59
CA THR A 145 10.53 10.14 -20.98
C THR A 145 11.68 9.66 -20.10
N TYR A 146 11.73 8.36 -19.88
CA TYR A 146 12.65 7.70 -18.97
C TYR A 146 13.15 6.39 -19.58
N SER A 147 14.25 5.88 -19.02
CA SER A 147 14.67 4.50 -19.30
C SER A 147 13.85 3.51 -18.47
N ASP A 148 13.38 2.47 -19.14
CA ASP A 148 12.77 1.28 -18.54
C ASP A 148 13.75 0.09 -18.49
N SER A 149 14.99 0.27 -18.93
CA SER A 149 15.99 -0.80 -19.11
C SER A 149 16.81 -1.11 -17.85
N GLY A 150 16.21 -0.95 -16.67
CA GLY A 150 16.85 -1.20 -15.37
C GLY A 150 16.30 -2.41 -14.63
N THR A 151 16.86 -2.67 -13.45
CA THR A 151 16.36 -3.69 -12.52
C THR A 151 15.76 -3.03 -11.29
N VAL A 152 14.72 -3.66 -10.75
CA VAL A 152 14.08 -3.30 -9.49
C VAL A 152 13.96 -4.57 -8.65
N GLU A 153 14.64 -4.59 -7.52
CA GLU A 153 14.60 -5.69 -6.57
C GLU A 153 13.95 -5.22 -5.28
N VAL A 154 13.07 -6.03 -4.71
CA VAL A 154 12.48 -5.75 -3.40
C VAL A 154 13.38 -6.39 -2.35
N LEU A 155 14.06 -5.57 -1.56
CA LEU A 155 14.97 -6.03 -0.52
C LEU A 155 14.24 -6.41 0.76
N GLU A 156 13.24 -5.61 1.13
CA GLU A 156 12.51 -5.78 2.38
C GLU A 156 11.06 -5.32 2.22
N LYS A 157 10.19 -6.01 2.94
CA LYS A 157 8.78 -5.67 3.08
C LYS A 157 8.45 -5.59 4.56
N TRP A 158 8.02 -4.42 5.02
CA TRP A 158 7.58 -4.19 6.39
C TRP A 158 6.25 -3.43 6.41
N ASP A 159 5.46 -3.62 7.46
CA ASP A 159 4.24 -2.84 7.73
C ASP A 159 4.46 -1.30 7.83
N GLN A 160 5.71 -0.85 7.90
CA GLN A 160 6.10 0.56 8.08
C GLN A 160 6.91 1.10 6.89
N GLY A 161 7.15 0.27 5.86
CA GLY A 161 7.99 0.64 4.73
C GLY A 161 8.49 -0.54 3.92
N ASP A 162 8.42 -0.42 2.59
CA ASP A 162 9.16 -1.28 1.67
C ASP A 162 10.51 -0.69 1.32
N VAL A 163 11.49 -1.55 1.04
CA VAL A 163 12.81 -1.17 0.57
C VAL A 163 13.05 -1.81 -0.79
N PHE A 164 13.46 -0.99 -1.74
CA PHE A 164 13.81 -1.40 -3.09
C PHE A 164 15.27 -1.07 -3.39
N GLU A 165 15.90 -1.94 -4.17
CA GLU A 165 17.13 -1.62 -4.87
C GLU A 165 16.80 -1.41 -6.35
N VAL A 166 17.26 -0.29 -6.89
CA VAL A 166 16.99 0.09 -8.28
C VAL A 166 18.32 0.32 -8.97
N SER A 167 18.55 -0.33 -10.11
CA SER A 167 19.73 -0.08 -10.94
C SER A 167 19.31 0.28 -12.35
N VAL A 168 19.64 1.50 -12.77
CA VAL A 168 19.19 2.07 -14.04
C VAL A 168 20.36 2.73 -14.78
N PRO A 169 20.52 2.51 -16.10
CA PRO A 169 21.62 3.09 -16.87
C PRO A 169 21.43 4.59 -17.15
N ASP A 170 20.18 5.05 -17.14
CA ASP A 170 19.76 6.44 -17.38
C ASP A 170 18.67 6.81 -16.37
N SER A 171 18.22 8.08 -16.38
CA SER A 171 17.12 8.51 -15.52
C SER A 171 15.87 7.66 -15.73
N ALA A 172 15.29 7.16 -14.65
CA ALA A 172 14.14 6.27 -14.65
C ALA A 172 12.97 6.85 -13.83
N PHE A 173 11.76 6.37 -14.09
CA PHE A 173 10.60 6.65 -13.24
C PHE A 173 10.10 5.35 -12.63
N LEU A 174 10.22 5.24 -11.31
CA LEU A 174 9.80 4.09 -10.54
C LEU A 174 8.36 4.29 -10.07
N VAL A 175 7.47 3.38 -10.44
CA VAL A 175 6.12 3.27 -9.86
C VAL A 175 6.15 2.23 -8.76
N ILE A 176 5.61 2.55 -7.60
CA ILE A 176 5.51 1.68 -6.45
C ILE A 176 4.05 1.37 -6.21
N SER A 177 3.72 0.08 -6.19
CA SER A 177 2.38 -0.45 -5.90
C SER A 177 2.06 -0.33 -4.41
N GLU A 178 2.14 0.88 -3.87
CA GLU A 178 1.75 1.23 -2.51
C GLU A 178 0.84 2.46 -2.56
N VAL A 179 -0.17 2.47 -1.70
CA VAL A 179 -1.20 3.52 -1.71
C VAL A 179 -0.57 4.83 -1.25
N TRP A 180 -0.60 5.83 -2.12
CA TRP A 180 -0.16 7.18 -1.83
C TRP A 180 -0.89 7.73 -0.60
N TYR A 181 -0.13 8.32 0.32
CA TYR A 181 -0.64 9.02 1.48
C TYR A 181 0.32 10.16 1.84
N PRO A 182 -0.17 11.33 2.27
CA PRO A 182 0.68 12.50 2.53
C PRO A 182 1.74 12.28 3.62
N GLU A 183 1.51 11.36 4.56
CA GLU A 183 2.44 11.06 5.66
C GLU A 183 3.50 10.00 5.29
N TRP A 184 3.50 9.50 4.06
CA TRP A 184 4.65 8.75 3.54
C TRP A 184 5.84 9.69 3.32
N LYS A 185 7.02 9.17 3.59
CA LYS A 185 8.28 9.71 3.12
C LYS A 185 8.92 8.70 2.19
N VAL A 186 9.57 9.19 1.14
CA VAL A 186 10.41 8.35 0.30
C VAL A 186 11.84 8.84 0.42
N LEU A 187 12.76 7.93 0.69
CA LEU A 187 14.17 8.23 0.78
C LEU A 187 14.88 7.59 -0.41
N LEU A 188 15.76 8.35 -1.04
CA LEU A 188 16.71 7.88 -2.05
C LEU A 188 18.10 7.94 -1.43
N ASP A 189 18.73 6.79 -1.24
CA ASP A 189 20.05 6.65 -0.59
C ASP A 189 20.13 7.32 0.80
N GLY A 190 19.01 7.30 1.53
CA GLY A 190 18.89 7.86 2.87
C GLY A 190 18.50 9.34 2.94
N GLU A 191 18.36 10.03 1.80
CA GLU A 191 17.88 11.41 1.73
C GLU A 191 16.42 11.48 1.27
N GLU A 192 15.62 12.32 1.91
CA GLU A 192 14.21 12.50 1.53
C GLU A 192 14.11 13.06 0.11
N THR A 193 13.39 12.35 -0.76
CA THR A 193 13.18 12.74 -2.15
C THR A 193 11.72 13.03 -2.43
N ARG A 194 11.47 13.77 -3.51
CA ARG A 194 10.13 14.06 -3.98
C ARG A 194 9.51 12.78 -4.55
N PHE A 195 8.26 12.54 -4.19
CA PHE A 195 7.44 11.48 -4.74
C PHE A 195 6.07 12.04 -5.15
N TYR A 196 5.38 11.30 -6.02
CA TYR A 196 4.18 11.75 -6.69
C TYR A 196 3.04 10.76 -6.49
N PRO A 197 1.79 11.22 -6.41
CA PRO A 197 0.65 10.36 -6.70
C PRO A 197 0.69 9.94 -8.17
N VAL A 198 0.52 8.64 -8.40
CA VAL A 198 0.58 8.01 -9.71
C VAL A 198 -0.65 7.11 -9.91
N ASP A 199 -1.19 7.09 -11.12
CA ASP A 199 -2.32 6.23 -11.51
C ASP A 199 -3.48 6.31 -10.50
N LEU A 200 -3.80 7.54 -10.11
CA LEU A 200 -4.79 7.95 -9.11
C LEU A 200 -4.40 7.67 -7.64
N THR A 201 -3.79 6.52 -7.34
CA THR A 201 -3.64 6.04 -5.97
C THR A 201 -2.29 5.48 -5.59
N LEU A 202 -1.39 5.23 -6.53
CA LEU A 202 -0.06 4.68 -6.29
C LEU A 202 0.97 5.78 -6.05
N MET A 203 2.21 5.41 -5.75
CA MET A 203 3.32 6.33 -5.61
C MET A 203 4.30 6.20 -6.78
N GLY A 204 4.96 7.30 -7.14
CA GLY A 204 6.08 7.25 -8.08
C GLY A 204 7.20 8.20 -7.71
N VAL A 205 8.41 7.87 -8.16
CA VAL A 205 9.66 8.57 -7.82
C VAL A 205 10.57 8.62 -9.05
N GLU A 206 11.21 9.76 -9.26
CA GLU A 206 12.27 9.90 -10.26
C GLU A 206 13.60 9.33 -9.70
N ILE A 207 14.24 8.44 -10.44
CA ILE A 207 15.50 7.80 -10.07
C ILE A 207 16.59 8.27 -11.03
N PRO A 208 17.70 8.86 -10.53
CA PRO A 208 18.83 9.23 -11.37
C PRO A 208 19.58 7.99 -11.89
N PRO A 209 20.44 8.13 -12.91
CA PRO A 209 21.28 7.03 -13.39
C PRO A 209 22.18 6.49 -12.27
N GLY A 210 22.26 5.17 -12.13
CA GLY A 210 23.09 4.52 -11.11
C GLY A 210 22.38 3.38 -10.39
N ARG A 211 22.93 2.99 -9.24
CA ARG A 211 22.34 2.02 -8.31
C ARG A 211 21.93 2.76 -7.05
N HIS A 212 20.66 2.66 -6.70
CA HIS A 212 20.04 3.43 -5.64
C HIS A 212 19.20 2.55 -4.74
N ARG A 213 19.15 2.92 -3.45
CA ARG A 213 18.24 2.35 -2.47
C ARG A 213 17.04 3.29 -2.30
N VAL A 214 15.84 2.78 -2.57
CA VAL A 214 14.58 3.52 -2.38
C VAL A 214 13.87 2.96 -1.16
N GLU A 215 13.61 3.80 -0.18
CA GLU A 215 12.96 3.40 1.08
C GLU A 215 11.64 4.16 1.25
N LEU A 216 10.55 3.44 1.45
CA LEU A 216 9.32 4.01 1.97
C LEU A 216 9.38 4.05 3.49
N ARG A 217 9.01 5.17 4.11
CA ARG A 217 8.86 5.26 5.57
C ARG A 217 7.55 5.95 5.91
N PHE A 218 6.69 5.26 6.65
CA PHE A 218 5.45 5.84 7.12
C PHE A 218 5.70 6.70 8.36
N TYR A 219 5.41 7.99 8.30
CA TYR A 219 5.64 8.93 9.40
C TYR A 219 4.32 9.54 9.91
N PRO A 220 3.62 8.87 10.85
CA PRO A 220 2.34 9.35 11.35
C PRO A 220 2.52 10.57 12.28
N GLY A 221 2.44 11.77 11.71
CA GLY A 221 2.67 13.03 12.46
C GLY A 221 1.72 13.18 13.64
N SER A 222 0.46 12.76 13.46
CA SER A 222 -0.58 12.76 14.50
C SER A 222 -0.24 11.83 15.68
N PHE A 223 0.33 10.65 15.42
CA PHE A 223 0.75 9.71 16.46
C PHE A 223 1.88 10.31 17.32
N TYR A 224 2.89 10.89 16.69
CA TYR A 224 4.00 11.52 17.42
C TYR A 224 3.55 12.75 18.22
N MET A 225 2.59 13.52 17.70
CA MET A 225 1.99 14.63 18.45
C MET A 225 1.21 14.13 19.67
N GLY A 226 0.38 13.10 19.49
CA GLY A 226 -0.36 12.45 20.57
C GLY A 226 0.58 11.91 21.65
N LEU A 227 1.65 11.22 21.25
CA LEU A 227 2.66 10.69 22.18
C LEU A 227 3.31 11.80 23.02
N LYS A 228 3.68 12.93 22.39
CA LYS A 228 4.23 14.10 23.11
C LYS A 228 3.25 14.65 24.14
N LEU A 229 1.97 14.79 23.76
CA LEU A 229 0.92 15.27 24.67
C LEU A 229 0.68 14.29 25.83
N THR A 230 0.62 13.00 25.56
CA THR A 230 0.48 11.96 26.59
C THR A 230 1.63 11.99 27.57
N LEU A 231 2.88 12.07 27.09
CA LEU A 231 4.06 12.17 27.94
C LEU A 231 4.04 13.44 28.80
N LEU A 232 3.68 14.58 28.22
CA LEU A 232 3.55 15.84 28.95
C LEU A 232 2.51 15.72 30.07
N THR A 233 1.35 15.14 29.76
CA THR A 233 0.25 14.97 30.72
C THR A 233 0.66 14.04 31.86
N LEU A 234 1.34 12.93 31.53
CA LEU A 234 1.85 11.99 32.50
C LEU A 234 2.86 12.64 33.46
N VAL A 235 3.79 13.43 32.94
CA VAL A 235 4.77 14.17 33.76
C VAL A 235 4.06 15.15 34.70
N LEU A 236 3.09 15.91 34.20
CA LEU A 236 2.32 16.85 35.02
C LEU A 236 1.51 16.12 36.12
N SER A 237 0.86 15.00 35.79
CA SER A 237 0.12 14.20 36.76
C SER A 237 1.04 13.65 37.87
N VAL A 238 2.22 13.14 37.52
CA VAL A 238 3.20 12.66 38.50
C VAL A 238 3.68 13.81 39.39
N LEU A 239 3.98 14.98 38.82
CA LEU A 239 4.39 16.16 39.60
C LEU A 239 3.29 16.61 40.58
N LEU A 240 2.03 16.65 40.14
CA LEU A 240 0.89 17.00 41.00
C LEU A 240 0.70 16.00 42.13
N LEU A 241 0.82 14.69 41.86
CA LEU A 241 0.77 13.65 42.88
C LEU A 241 1.91 13.82 43.91
N LEU A 242 3.14 14.06 43.46
CA LEU A 242 4.28 14.28 44.34
C LEU A 242 4.11 15.54 45.23
N VAL A 243 3.56 16.63 44.67
CA VAL A 243 3.24 17.84 45.43
C VAL A 243 2.14 17.57 46.45
N SER A 244 1.11 16.81 46.09
CA SER A 244 0.02 16.42 47.00
C SER A 244 0.54 15.62 48.19
N LEU A 245 1.32 14.56 47.94
CA LEU A 245 1.91 13.71 48.98
C LEU A 245 2.87 14.48 49.90
N ARG A 246 3.62 15.46 49.38
CA ARG A 246 4.47 16.34 50.19
C ARG A 246 3.66 17.27 51.08
N ARG A 247 2.51 17.77 50.61
CA ARG A 247 1.62 18.64 51.40
C ARG A 247 0.96 17.87 52.55
N GLU A 248 0.53 16.63 52.33
CA GLU A 248 -0.05 15.79 53.39
C GLU A 248 0.98 15.47 54.48
N ARG A 249 2.21 15.08 54.12
CA ARG A 249 3.27 14.83 55.11
C ARG A 249 3.61 16.06 55.96
N ARG A 250 3.50 17.28 55.42
CA ARG A 250 3.71 18.53 56.16
C ARG A 250 2.55 18.93 57.06
N ARG A 251 1.34 18.40 56.84
CA ARG A 251 0.15 18.68 57.67
C ARG A 251 -0.03 17.69 58.82
N GLY A 252 0.60 16.51 58.74
CA GLY A 252 0.54 15.48 59.78
C GLY A 252 1.74 15.45 60.74
N SER A 253 2.65 16.42 60.67
CA SER A 253 3.75 16.66 61.61
C SER A 253 3.55 18.01 62.29
#